data_AF-A0A932E1G2-F1
#
_entry.id   AF-A0A932E1G2-F1
#
_cell.length_a   1.000
_cell.length_b   1.000
_cell.length_c   1.000
_cell.angle_alpha   90.00
_cell.angle_beta   90.00
_cell.angle_gamma   90.00
#
_symmetry.space_group_name_H-M   'P 1'
#
loop_
_entity.id
_entity.type
_entity.pdbx_description
1 polymer ?
#
loop_
_entity_poly.entity_id
_entity_poly.type
_entity_poly.pdbx_seq_one_letter_code
_entity_poly.pdbx_strand_id
1 'polypeptide(L)'
;MQLTITTVDYAPEDLYRQVPIVVDLLREIPGDDRPDYWIGAVRTPISWLVDNRPRAVTHLVVAARWEGTSIGPGARELPIGIAYVVDQSLLDDDRLDLAKCSYVAIGLSSETSRDTSRPRPLRQILAGTIARAFGTGRNP
;
A
#
# COMPACT_ATOMS: atom_id res chain seq x y z
N MET A 1 -6.38 6.96 10.71
CA MET A 1 -7.22 5.81 10.29
C MET A 1 -6.31 4.61 10.11
N GLN A 2 -6.77 3.38 10.30
CA GLN A 2 -5.95 2.18 10.13
C GLN A 2 -6.39 1.39 8.92
N LEU A 3 -5.41 1.00 8.11
CA LEU A 3 -5.58 0.19 6.91
C LEU A 3 -4.78 -1.10 7.07
N THR A 4 -5.45 -2.24 6.92
CA THR A 4 -4.79 -3.55 6.91
C THR A 4 -4.72 -4.06 5.49
N ILE A 5 -3.51 -4.33 5.01
CA ILE A 5 -3.22 -4.97 3.73
C ILE A 5 -3.12 -6.47 3.97
N THR A 6 -4.08 -7.25 3.48
CA THR A 6 -4.18 -8.70 3.77
C THR A 6 -3.52 -9.58 2.72
N THR A 7 -3.25 -9.01 1.55
CA THR A 7 -2.68 -9.70 0.40
C THR A 7 -2.06 -8.69 -0.55
N VAL A 8 -1.06 -9.13 -1.29
CA VAL A 8 -0.35 -8.35 -2.30
C VAL A 8 -0.24 -9.14 -3.60
N ASP A 9 -0.08 -8.43 -4.71
CA ASP A 9 0.09 -8.96 -6.05
C ASP A 9 1.18 -8.17 -6.77
N TYR A 10 1.93 -8.82 -7.66
CA TYR A 10 3.15 -8.28 -8.31
C TYR A 10 4.19 -7.77 -7.32
N ALA A 11 4.15 -8.28 -6.09
CA ALA A 11 5.06 -7.87 -5.02
C ALA A 11 6.40 -8.59 -5.11
N PRO A 12 7.48 -8.00 -4.56
CA PRO A 12 8.70 -8.76 -4.33
C PRO A 12 8.47 -9.85 -3.26
N GLU A 13 9.26 -10.93 -3.31
CA GLU A 13 9.03 -12.14 -2.49
C GLU A 13 9.10 -11.85 -0.99
N ASP A 14 9.99 -10.96 -0.58
CA ASP A 14 10.10 -10.47 0.78
C ASP A 14 8.82 -9.81 1.27
N LEU A 15 8.14 -9.00 0.45
CA LEU A 15 6.85 -8.38 0.80
C LEU A 15 5.73 -9.41 0.93
N TYR A 16 5.65 -10.40 0.04
CA TYR A 16 4.63 -11.47 0.10
C TYR A 16 4.62 -12.22 1.44
N ARG A 17 5.79 -12.37 2.08
CA ARG A 17 5.92 -13.10 3.36
C ARG A 17 5.54 -12.26 4.58
N GLN A 18 5.28 -10.97 4.39
CA GLN A 18 5.06 -10.00 5.47
C GLN A 18 3.60 -9.55 5.60
N VAL A 19 2.70 -10.00 4.73
CA VAL A 19 1.27 -9.80 4.92
C VAL A 19 0.72 -10.69 6.05
N PRO A 20 -0.23 -10.21 6.87
CA PRO A 20 -0.89 -8.91 6.78
C PRO A 20 -0.02 -7.75 7.31
N ILE A 21 -0.10 -6.60 6.63
CA ILE A 21 0.58 -5.36 7.01
C ILE A 21 -0.44 -4.37 7.55
N VAL A 22 -0.19 -3.84 8.75
CA VAL A 22 -1.02 -2.81 9.35
C VAL A 22 -0.36 -1.45 9.16
N VAL A 23 -1.12 -0.53 8.56
CA VAL A 23 -0.70 0.83 8.23
C VAL A 23 -1.59 1.81 8.98
N ASP A 24 -1.00 2.64 9.82
CA ASP A 24 -1.68 3.80 10.40
C ASP A 24 -1.55 4.97 9.41
N LEU A 25 -2.64 5.29 8.73
CA LEU A 25 -2.74 6.38 7.76
C LEU A 25 -2.68 7.72 8.48
N LEU A 26 -1.68 8.52 8.11
CA LEU A 26 -1.31 9.78 8.76
C LEU A 26 -2.01 10.97 8.13
N ARG A 27 -1.87 11.13 6.81
CA ARG A 27 -2.48 12.22 6.04
C ARG A 27 -2.61 11.86 4.56
N GLU A 28 -3.52 12.55 3.90
CA GLU A 28 -3.55 12.61 2.44
C GLU A 28 -2.43 13.53 1.93
N ILE A 29 -1.90 13.20 0.76
CA ILE A 29 -0.92 14.00 0.04
C ILE A 29 -1.31 14.03 -1.45
N PRO A 30 -1.52 15.20 -2.04
CA PRO A 30 -1.85 15.28 -3.46
C PRO A 30 -0.61 14.99 -4.32
N GLY A 31 -0.76 14.12 -5.32
CA GLY A 31 0.18 13.96 -6.42
C GLY A 31 -0.17 14.85 -7.62
N ASP A 32 0.67 14.80 -8.64
CA ASP A 32 0.44 15.52 -9.90
C ASP A 32 -0.66 14.86 -10.76
N ASP A 33 -0.82 13.53 -10.63
CA ASP A 33 -1.78 12.73 -11.38
C ASP A 33 -3.12 12.57 -10.65
N ARG A 34 -3.11 12.50 -9.31
CA ARG A 34 -4.32 12.37 -8.48
C ARG A 34 -4.17 12.99 -7.09
N PRO A 35 -5.26 13.47 -6.48
CA PRO A 35 -5.19 14.25 -5.24
C PRO A 35 -5.22 13.41 -3.96
N ASP A 36 -5.48 12.10 -4.03
CA ASP A 36 -5.95 11.27 -2.92
C ASP A 36 -4.98 10.15 -2.52
N TYR A 37 -3.67 10.38 -2.65
CA TYR A 37 -2.69 9.47 -2.04
C TYR A 37 -2.71 9.62 -0.52
N TRP A 38 -2.44 8.53 0.19
CA TRP A 38 -2.24 8.52 1.62
C TRP A 38 -0.80 8.18 1.96
N ILE A 39 -0.20 8.94 2.89
CA ILE A 39 1.01 8.54 3.60
C ILE A 39 0.58 7.81 4.87
N GLY A 40 1.18 6.66 5.12
CA GLY A 40 0.92 5.86 6.32
C GLY A 40 2.19 5.28 6.93
N ALA A 41 2.22 5.19 8.26
CA ALA A 41 3.27 4.50 8.99
C ALA A 41 2.91 3.02 9.13
N VAL A 42 3.86 2.12 8.85
CA VAL A 42 3.67 0.69 9.14
C VAL A 42 3.94 0.42 10.61
N ARG A 43 3.09 -0.39 11.25
CA ARG A 43 3.27 -0.75 12.67
C ARG A 43 4.49 -1.61 12.92
N THR A 44 4.81 -2.48 11.97
CA THR A 44 6.01 -3.30 11.97
C THR A 44 6.81 -2.90 10.75
N PRO A 45 8.09 -2.50 10.89
CA PRO A 45 8.93 -2.18 9.74
C PRO A 45 8.98 -3.33 8.74
N ILE A 46 8.78 -3.01 7.46
CA ILE A 46 8.84 -3.99 6.38
C ILE A 46 10.30 -4.17 5.99
N SER A 47 10.75 -5.42 5.92
CA SER A 47 12.04 -5.76 5.34
C SER A 47 11.96 -5.71 3.82
N TRP A 48 12.80 -4.89 3.21
CA TRP A 48 12.94 -4.74 1.77
C TRP A 48 14.36 -5.09 1.34
N LEU A 49 14.53 -6.06 0.44
CA LEU A 49 15.83 -6.48 -0.07
C LEU A 49 16.21 -5.66 -1.31
N VAL A 50 17.23 -4.81 -1.18
CA VAL A 50 17.80 -4.02 -2.29
C VAL A 50 19.26 -4.40 -2.45
N ASP A 51 19.65 -4.88 -3.63
CA ASP A 51 21.02 -5.32 -3.91
C ASP A 51 21.57 -6.30 -2.86
N ASN A 52 20.74 -7.28 -2.46
CA ASN A 52 21.01 -8.25 -1.40
C ASN A 52 21.28 -7.65 -0.01
N ARG A 53 20.90 -6.38 0.23
CA ARG A 53 20.99 -5.73 1.54
C ARG A 53 19.59 -5.48 2.09
N PRO A 54 19.28 -5.97 3.30
CA PRO A 54 17.99 -5.70 3.92
C PRO A 54 17.92 -4.22 4.33
N ARG A 55 16.82 -3.57 3.96
CA ARG A 55 16.47 -2.21 4.34
C ARG A 55 15.12 -2.23 5.05
N ALA A 56 15.01 -1.52 6.16
CA ALA A 56 13.74 -1.34 6.85
C ALA A 56 12.94 -0.21 6.20
N VAL A 57 11.67 -0.47 5.89
CA VAL A 57 10.70 0.52 5.42
C VAL A 57 9.69 0.77 6.53
N THR A 58 9.54 2.04 6.92
CA THR A 58 8.65 2.47 8.02
C THR A 58 7.42 3.22 7.53
N HIS A 59 7.42 3.69 6.29
CA HIS A 59 6.32 4.45 5.71
C HIS A 59 5.97 3.95 4.31
N LEU A 60 4.68 4.01 4.00
CA LEU A 60 4.11 3.66 2.71
C LEU A 60 3.34 4.84 2.14
N VAL A 61 3.32 4.90 0.81
CA VAL A 61 2.31 5.65 0.05
C VAL A 61 1.33 4.64 -0.53
N VAL A 62 0.04 4.89 -0.33
CA VAL A 62 -1.04 4.05 -0.85
C VAL A 62 -2.14 4.90 -1.51
N ALA A 63 -2.79 4.35 -2.53
CA ALA A 63 -3.95 4.98 -3.16
C ALA A 63 -4.91 3.92 -3.71
N ALA A 64 -6.20 4.22 -3.70
CA ALA A 64 -7.23 3.36 -4.27
C ALA A 64 -7.03 3.20 -5.77
N ARG A 65 -7.03 1.98 -6.30
CA ARG A 65 -6.57 1.74 -7.68
C ARG A 65 -7.55 2.22 -8.76
N TRP A 66 -8.81 2.42 -8.43
CA TRP A 66 -9.85 2.72 -9.41
C TRP A 66 -10.44 4.11 -9.24
N GLU A 67 -10.79 4.70 -10.39
CA GLU A 67 -11.53 5.95 -10.45
C GLU A 67 -12.88 5.82 -9.73
N GLY A 68 -13.24 6.83 -8.95
CA GLY A 68 -14.45 6.83 -8.12
C GLY A 68 -14.35 5.99 -6.84
N THR A 69 -13.22 5.35 -6.56
CA THR A 69 -12.96 4.69 -5.27
C THR A 69 -11.95 5.47 -4.44
N SER A 70 -12.14 5.48 -3.12
CA SER A 70 -11.23 6.15 -2.19
C SER A 70 -11.03 5.30 -0.94
N ILE A 71 -9.90 5.52 -0.28
CA ILE A 71 -9.61 4.91 1.02
C ILE A 71 -10.40 5.70 2.07
N GLY A 72 -11.36 5.06 2.71
CA GLY A 72 -12.22 5.71 3.70
C GLY A 72 -12.76 4.74 4.75
N PRO A 73 -13.49 5.26 5.76
CA PRO A 73 -14.06 4.45 6.83
C PRO A 73 -14.91 3.30 6.29
N GLY A 74 -14.67 2.09 6.79
CA GLY A 74 -15.42 0.91 6.38
C GLY A 74 -15.09 0.35 4.99
N ALA A 75 -14.05 0.85 4.31
CA ALA A 75 -13.54 0.22 3.09
C ALA A 75 -13.17 -1.26 3.35
N ARG A 76 -13.60 -2.17 2.47
CA ARG A 76 -13.36 -3.61 2.59
C ARG A 76 -12.80 -4.16 1.30
N GLU A 77 -11.74 -4.96 1.41
CA GLU A 77 -11.07 -5.62 0.28
C GLU A 77 -10.79 -4.69 -0.91
N LEU A 78 -10.52 -3.41 -0.62
CA LEU A 78 -10.30 -2.37 -1.60
C LEU A 78 -8.92 -2.56 -2.26
N PRO A 79 -8.84 -2.66 -3.59
CA PRO A 79 -7.57 -2.69 -4.29
C PRO A 79 -6.84 -1.35 -4.18
N ILE A 80 -5.58 -1.42 -3.75
CA ILE A 80 -4.71 -0.26 -3.59
C ILE A 80 -3.38 -0.48 -4.33
N GLY A 81 -2.80 0.61 -4.82
CA GLY A 81 -1.38 0.66 -5.16
C GLY A 81 -0.55 0.87 -3.89
N ILE A 82 0.62 0.24 -3.83
CA ILE A 82 1.51 0.29 -2.66
C ILE A 82 2.90 0.71 -3.14
N ALA A 83 3.43 1.76 -2.52
CA ALA A 83 4.80 2.21 -2.70
C ALA A 83 5.51 2.38 -1.36
N TYR A 84 6.79 2.01 -1.31
CA TYR A 84 7.68 2.30 -0.18
C TYR A 84 8.13 3.76 -0.22
N VAL A 85 8.13 4.42 0.93
CA VAL A 85 8.80 5.72 1.08
C VAL A 85 10.30 5.46 1.26
N VAL A 86 11.10 5.87 0.27
CA VAL A 86 12.55 5.64 0.26
C VAL A 86 13.35 6.87 0.68
N ASP A 87 12.72 8.04 0.72
CA ASP A 87 13.25 9.27 1.30
C ASP A 87 12.23 9.84 2.31
N GLN A 88 12.64 9.96 3.57
CA GLN A 88 11.75 10.37 4.67
C GLN A 88 11.40 11.87 4.63
N SER A 89 12.11 12.69 3.85
CA SER A 89 11.72 14.11 3.67
C SER A 89 10.32 14.26 3.07
N LEU A 90 9.81 13.23 2.37
CA LEU A 90 8.43 13.21 1.85
C LEU A 90 7.37 13.42 2.94
N LEU A 91 7.66 13.05 4.20
CA LEU A 91 6.72 13.20 5.30
C LEU A 91 6.35 14.67 5.57
N ASP A 92 7.26 15.59 5.23
CA ASP A 92 7.10 17.04 5.40
C ASP A 92 6.67 17.74 4.10
N ASP A 93 6.62 17.02 2.96
CA ASP A 93 6.27 17.61 1.66
C ASP A 93 4.76 17.84 1.52
N ASP A 94 4.35 18.97 0.94
CA ASP A 94 2.93 19.24 0.67
C ASP A 94 2.39 18.49 -0.57
N ARG A 95 3.27 17.94 -1.41
CA ARG A 95 2.93 17.20 -2.63
C ARG A 95 3.73 15.92 -2.74
N LEU A 96 3.14 14.89 -3.34
CA LEU A 96 3.80 13.61 -3.54
C LEU A 96 4.91 13.76 -4.59
N ASP A 97 6.16 13.55 -4.17
CA ASP A 97 7.29 13.33 -5.05
C ASP A 97 7.49 11.82 -5.28
N LEU A 98 7.18 11.36 -6.50
CA LEU A 98 7.32 9.95 -6.88
C LEU A 98 8.79 9.49 -6.87
N ALA A 99 9.77 10.39 -7.02
CA ALA A 99 11.19 10.04 -6.94
C ALA A 99 11.63 9.66 -5.52
N LYS A 100 10.86 10.08 -4.50
CA LYS A 100 11.04 9.71 -3.09
C LYS A 100 10.35 8.39 -2.72
N CYS A 101 9.74 7.73 -3.70
CA CYS A 101 8.99 6.51 -3.53
C CYS A 101 9.53 5.38 -4.43
N SER A 102 9.22 4.15 -4.05
CA SER A 102 9.41 2.97 -4.90
C SER A 102 8.11 2.18 -4.97
N TYR A 103 7.47 2.15 -6.14
CA TYR A 103 6.26 1.35 -6.33
C TYR A 103 6.60 -0.14 -6.26
N VAL A 104 5.87 -0.89 -5.43
CA VAL A 104 6.25 -2.29 -5.13
C VAL A 104 5.15 -3.32 -5.35
N ALA A 105 3.87 -2.95 -5.25
CA ALA A 105 2.81 -3.94 -5.33
C ALA A 105 1.43 -3.32 -5.56
N ILE A 106 0.50 -4.17 -5.95
CA ILE A 106 -0.95 -3.97 -5.75
C ILE A 106 -1.33 -4.80 -4.53
N GLY A 107 -2.31 -4.38 -3.73
CA GLY A 107 -2.83 -5.22 -2.64
C GLY A 107 -4.32 -5.04 -2.42
N LEU A 108 -4.92 -5.95 -1.65
CA LEU A 108 -6.25 -5.70 -1.08
C LEU A 108 -6.10 -5.19 0.33
N SER A 109 -6.90 -4.18 0.65
CA SER A 109 -6.87 -3.51 1.93
C SER A 109 -8.25 -3.37 2.54
N SER A 110 -8.32 -3.39 3.87
CA SER A 110 -9.54 -3.08 4.61
C SER A 110 -9.26 -2.06 5.69
N GLU A 111 -10.17 -1.11 5.85
CA GLU A 111 -10.16 -0.15 6.95
C GLU A 111 -10.51 -0.89 8.24
N THR A 112 -9.65 -0.75 9.25
CA THR A 112 -9.66 -1.60 10.45
C THR A 112 -9.55 -0.81 11.75
N SER A 113 -9.73 0.52 11.74
CA SER A 113 -9.62 1.35 12.96
C SER A 113 -10.59 0.91 14.07
N ARG A 114 -11.74 0.34 13.71
CA ARG A 114 -12.76 -0.14 14.65
C ARG A 114 -12.71 -1.64 14.89
N ASP A 115 -11.84 -2.36 14.18
CA ASP A 115 -11.72 -3.80 14.28
C ASP A 115 -10.53 -4.14 15.19
N THR A 116 -10.80 -4.54 16.43
CA THR A 116 -9.77 -5.00 17.35
C THR A 116 -9.37 -6.46 17.13
N SER A 117 -9.97 -7.14 16.15
CA SER A 117 -9.64 -8.53 15.84
C SER A 117 -8.35 -8.63 15.02
N ARG A 118 -7.57 -9.69 15.23
CA ARG A 118 -6.30 -9.88 14.54
C ARG A 118 -6.56 -10.03 13.03
N PRO A 119 -5.91 -9.22 12.16
CA PRO A 119 -6.14 -9.31 10.73
C PRO A 119 -5.78 -10.71 10.22
N ARG A 120 -6.70 -11.32 9.47
CA ARG A 120 -6.49 -12.66 8.89
C ARG A 120 -5.98 -12.53 7.46
N PRO A 121 -4.89 -13.20 7.08
CA PRO A 121 -4.46 -13.25 5.69
C PRO A 121 -5.53 -13.95 4.85
N LEU A 122 -5.90 -13.35 3.71
CA LEU A 122 -6.81 -13.98 2.76
C LEU A 122 -6.05 -15.06 2.00
N ARG A 123 -6.29 -16.33 2.34
CA ARG A 123 -5.56 -17.50 1.82
C ARG A 123 -5.79 -17.83 0.33
N GLN A 124 -6.62 -17.08 -0.40
CA GLN A 124 -7.15 -17.55 -1.70
C GLN A 124 -6.91 -16.64 -2.90
N ILE A 125 -6.04 -15.64 -2.81
CA ILE A 125 -5.70 -14.85 -4.00
C ILE A 125 -4.38 -15.36 -4.57
N LEU A 126 -4.48 -16.14 -5.65
CA LEU A 126 -3.33 -16.56 -6.45
C LEU A 126 -2.65 -15.31 -7.01
N ALA A 127 -1.33 -15.23 -6.90
CA ALA A 127 -0.53 -14.18 -7.54
C ALA A 127 -0.90 -14.06 -9.03
N GLY A 128 -1.06 -12.83 -9.51
CA GLY A 128 -1.54 -12.47 -10.83
C GLY A 128 -3.06 -12.36 -10.95
N THR A 129 -3.84 -12.69 -9.92
CA THR A 129 -5.31 -12.64 -10.00
C THR A 129 -5.86 -11.24 -9.73
N ILE A 130 -5.22 -10.42 -8.89
CA ILE A 130 -5.71 -9.06 -8.64
C ILE A 130 -5.55 -8.25 -9.91
N ALA A 131 -4.36 -8.20 -10.53
CA ALA A 131 -4.23 -7.40 -11.75
C ALA A 131 -4.97 -8.00 -12.96
N ARG A 132 -5.17 -9.33 -13.03
CA ARG A 132 -5.96 -9.93 -14.13
C ARG A 132 -7.46 -9.74 -13.98
N ALA A 133 -7.99 -9.90 -12.77
CA ALA A 133 -9.41 -9.69 -12.53
C ALA A 133 -9.80 -8.21 -12.68
N PHE A 134 -8.84 -7.30 -12.51
CA PHE A 134 -9.12 -5.88 -12.29
C PHE A 134 -8.33 -4.91 -13.18
N GLY A 135 -7.59 -5.43 -14.17
CA GLY A 135 -6.91 -4.66 -15.22
C GLY A 135 -5.45 -4.28 -14.92
N THR A 136 -4.54 -4.74 -15.78
CA THR A 136 -3.32 -3.98 -16.06
C THR A 136 -3.77 -2.67 -16.68
N GLY A 137 -3.59 -1.53 -16.00
CA GLY A 137 -3.88 -0.22 -16.60
C GLY A 137 -3.24 -0.19 -17.98
N ARG A 138 -4.07 -0.14 -19.03
CA ARG A 138 -3.58 0.05 -20.39
C ARG A 138 -2.93 1.43 -20.39
N ASN A 139 -1.62 1.49 -20.55
CA ASN A 139 -0.98 2.69 -21.06
C ASN A 139 -1.62 2.99 -22.43
N PRO A 140 -2.09 4.22 -22.71
CA PRO A 140 -2.16 4.67 -24.09
C PRO A 140 -0.76 4.70 -24.73
#